data_AF-A0A330JV36-F1
#
_entry.id   AF-A0A330JV36-F1
#
_cell.length_a   1.000
_cell.length_b   1.000
_cell.length_c   1.000
_cell.angle_alpha   90.00
_cell.angle_beta   90.00
_cell.angle_gamma   90.00
#
_symmetry.space_group_name_H-M   'P 1'
#
loop_
_entity.id
_entity.type
_entity.pdbx_description
1 polymer ?
#
loop_
_entity_poly.entity_id
_entity_poly.type
_entity_poly.pdbx_seq_one_letter_code
_entity_poly.pdbx_strand_id
1 'polypeptide(L)'
;MDAKRSSIPVDSLLQLRQRLDRLPKKSPERATQVAAIAELYGVSPSTVYRALNLIHKPHAVHRADRGKPRVLQQAQLERYCELIAALKLRTTNKQGRHLSTRRAIELLEDYGVETEQGLVRAPKGILTRSTVNEYLSRWLLNQSRLLRQPPAVRFQAEHSNDCWQFDLSPSDLKHIEKPEWIDPSKGEPTLMLFSVVDDRSGVAYQEYHCVYGEDAETALRFLFNAMAPKADPTFLFQGRPKMIYLDNGPVAKRRVFQNVMRGARH
;
A
#
# COMPACT_ATOMS: atom_id res chain seq x y z
N MET A 1 42.35 4.89 23.49
CA MET A 1 43.32 5.26 22.44
C MET A 1 43.12 4.29 21.30
N ASP A 2 42.35 4.70 20.29
CA ASP A 2 41.99 3.85 19.16
C ASP A 2 43.23 3.57 18.31
N ALA A 3 43.65 2.30 18.27
CA ALA A 3 44.65 1.84 17.33
C ALA A 3 44.12 2.07 15.91
N LYS A 4 44.52 3.18 15.28
CA LYS A 4 44.29 3.47 13.88
C LYS A 4 44.70 2.24 13.07
N ARG A 5 43.72 1.57 12.45
CA ARG A 5 43.96 0.53 11.46
C ARG A 5 45.00 1.05 10.45
N SER A 6 46.08 0.32 10.26
CA SER A 6 47.12 0.54 9.24
C SER A 6 46.57 0.28 7.84
N SER A 7 45.58 1.06 7.41
CA SER A 7 44.99 0.99 6.08
C SER A 7 45.68 1.97 5.15
N ILE A 8 46.19 1.48 4.02
CA ILE A 8 46.74 2.30 2.94
C ILE A 8 45.60 3.18 2.37
N PRO A 9 45.77 4.51 2.27
CA PRO A 9 44.77 5.38 1.67
C PRO A 9 44.47 5.01 0.20
N VAL A 10 43.21 5.19 -0.21
CA VAL A 10 42.73 4.84 -1.56
C VAL A 10 43.52 5.59 -2.64
N ASP A 11 43.78 6.89 -2.43
CA ASP A 11 44.53 7.71 -3.40
C ASP A 11 45.96 7.19 -3.61
N SER A 12 46.62 6.74 -2.54
CA SER A 12 47.98 6.19 -2.60
C SER A 12 48.02 4.87 -3.36
N LEU A 13 46.97 4.05 -3.24
CA LEU A 13 46.81 2.82 -4.02
C LEU A 13 46.51 3.12 -5.50
N LEU A 14 45.69 4.14 -5.80
CA LEU A 14 45.41 4.57 -7.18
C LEU A 14 46.67 5.11 -7.87
N GLN A 15 47.46 5.93 -7.16
CA GLN A 15 48.73 6.43 -7.67
C GLN A 15 49.74 5.30 -7.91
N LEU A 16 49.87 4.35 -6.96
CA LEU A 16 50.70 3.17 -7.15
C LEU A 16 50.25 2.37 -8.37
N ARG A 17 48.93 2.18 -8.55
CA ARG A 17 48.40 1.45 -9.70
C ARG A 17 48.76 2.12 -11.02
N GLN A 18 48.59 3.43 -11.13
CA GLN A 18 48.97 4.20 -12.33
C GLN A 18 50.46 4.06 -12.66
N ARG A 19 51.34 4.11 -11.66
CA ARG A 19 52.78 3.91 -11.86
C ARG A 19 53.09 2.49 -12.32
N LEU A 20 52.46 1.50 -11.70
CA LEU A 20 52.61 0.10 -12.10
C LEU A 20 52.09 -0.15 -13.52
N ASP A 21 50.98 0.46 -13.94
CA ASP A 21 50.42 0.24 -15.28
C ASP A 21 51.30 0.81 -16.41
N ARG A 22 52.21 1.76 -16.10
CA ARG A 22 53.22 2.29 -17.04
C ARG A 22 54.46 1.41 -17.19
N LEU A 23 54.62 0.41 -16.33
CA LEU A 23 55.78 -0.49 -16.34
C LEU A 23 55.47 -1.81 -17.07
N PRO A 24 56.45 -2.39 -17.81
CA PRO A 24 56.31 -3.74 -18.36
C PRO A 24 55.95 -4.75 -17.28
N LYS A 25 55.08 -5.73 -17.59
CA LYS A 25 54.56 -6.71 -16.61
C LYS A 25 55.64 -7.48 -15.84
N LYS A 26 56.82 -7.70 -16.45
CA LYS A 26 57.96 -8.41 -15.88
C LYS A 26 59.07 -7.48 -15.33
N SER A 27 58.84 -6.16 -15.25
CA SER A 27 59.86 -5.24 -14.73
C SER A 27 60.09 -5.47 -13.23
N PRO A 28 61.35 -5.61 -12.78
CA PRO A 28 61.68 -5.74 -11.35
C PRO A 28 61.31 -4.49 -10.55
N GLU A 29 61.25 -3.32 -11.21
CA GLU A 29 60.87 -2.04 -10.59
C GLU A 29 59.46 -2.06 -10.00
N ARG A 30 58.58 -2.94 -10.51
CA ARG A 30 57.24 -3.14 -9.94
C ARG A 30 57.33 -3.64 -8.50
N ALA A 31 58.22 -4.59 -8.24
CA ALA A 31 58.42 -5.15 -6.90
C ALA A 31 59.02 -4.10 -5.97
N THR A 32 59.96 -3.29 -6.46
CA THR A 32 60.57 -2.18 -5.71
C THR A 32 59.53 -1.13 -5.29
N GLN A 33 58.63 -0.72 -6.21
CA GLN A 33 57.59 0.26 -5.88
C GLN A 33 56.57 -0.27 -4.88
N VAL A 34 56.21 -1.56 -4.99
CA VAL A 34 55.32 -2.21 -4.01
C VAL A 34 56.00 -2.32 -2.65
N ALA A 35 57.29 -2.66 -2.59
CA ALA A 35 58.06 -2.72 -1.35
C ALA A 35 58.17 -1.35 -0.67
N ALA A 36 58.41 -0.28 -1.44
CA ALA A 36 58.47 1.08 -0.90
C ALA A 36 57.13 1.53 -0.28
N ILE A 37 55.99 1.18 -0.90
CA ILE A 37 54.67 1.46 -0.34
C ILE A 37 54.39 0.58 0.89
N ALA A 38 54.83 -0.67 0.88
CA ALA A 38 54.70 -1.57 2.01
C ALA A 38 55.44 -1.01 3.25
N GLU A 39 56.68 -0.55 3.06
CA GLU A 39 57.50 0.09 4.08
C GLU A 39 56.87 1.39 4.60
N LEU A 40 56.44 2.28 3.68
CA LEU A 40 55.83 3.58 4.04
C LEU A 40 54.62 3.46 4.97
N TYR A 41 53.78 2.43 4.77
CA TYR A 41 52.58 2.22 5.57
C TYR A 41 52.74 1.13 6.64
N GLY A 42 53.94 0.59 6.83
CA GLY A 42 54.22 -0.44 7.84
C GLY A 42 53.43 -1.74 7.62
N VAL A 43 53.20 -2.14 6.38
CA VAL A 43 52.46 -3.36 6.00
C VAL A 43 53.33 -4.29 5.16
N SER A 44 52.91 -5.54 4.98
CA SER A 44 53.63 -6.47 4.10
C SER A 44 53.39 -6.13 2.60
N PRO A 45 54.34 -6.44 1.70
CA PRO A 45 54.12 -6.34 0.26
C PRO A 45 52.89 -7.13 -0.23
N SER A 46 52.60 -8.28 0.39
CA SER A 46 51.40 -9.07 0.12
C SER A 46 50.10 -8.33 0.48
N THR A 47 50.12 -7.48 1.50
CA THR A 47 48.97 -6.63 1.88
C THR A 47 48.74 -5.53 0.84
N VAL A 48 49.81 -4.94 0.30
CA VAL A 48 49.73 -3.95 -0.79
C VAL A 48 49.12 -4.57 -2.05
N TYR A 49 49.60 -5.75 -2.47
CA TYR A 49 49.01 -6.48 -3.61
C TYR A 49 47.53 -6.83 -3.38
N ARG A 50 47.17 -7.26 -2.17
CA ARG A 50 45.77 -7.54 -1.80
C ARG A 50 44.92 -6.27 -1.91
N ALA A 51 45.41 -5.14 -1.41
CA ALA A 51 44.70 -3.86 -1.47
C ALA A 51 44.52 -3.37 -2.91
N LEU A 52 45.56 -3.46 -3.75
CA LEU A 52 45.49 -3.16 -5.19
C LEU A 52 44.46 -4.02 -5.93
N ASN A 53 44.28 -5.28 -5.53
CA ASN A 53 43.30 -6.18 -6.13
C ASN A 53 41.86 -5.91 -5.67
N LEU A 54 41.68 -5.29 -4.50
CA LEU A 54 40.36 -5.02 -3.91
C LEU A 54 39.82 -3.61 -4.24
N ILE A 55 40.68 -2.66 -4.61
CA ILE A 55 40.30 -1.25 -4.78
C ILE A 55 39.16 -1.00 -5.79
N HIS A 56 39.06 -1.85 -6.82
CA HIS A 56 37.99 -1.76 -7.84
C HIS A 56 36.87 -2.78 -7.61
N LYS A 57 36.94 -3.61 -6.57
CA LYS A 57 35.89 -4.58 -6.29
C LYS A 57 34.85 -3.92 -5.39
N PRO A 58 33.59 -3.79 -5.85
CA PRO A 58 32.54 -3.27 -4.99
C PRO A 58 32.40 -4.18 -3.77
N HIS A 59 32.49 -3.59 -2.58
CA HIS A 59 32.19 -4.33 -1.37
C HIS A 59 30.68 -4.56 -1.29
N ALA A 60 30.27 -5.82 -1.18
CA ALA A 60 28.88 -6.12 -0.89
C ALA A 60 28.51 -5.47 0.45
N VAL A 61 27.46 -4.62 0.43
CA VAL A 61 26.95 -3.93 1.62
C VAL A 61 26.56 -4.93 2.71
N HIS A 62 26.20 -6.15 2.28
CA HIS A 62 25.77 -7.23 3.15
C HIS A 62 26.45 -8.56 2.79
N ARG A 63 26.54 -9.44 3.78
CA ARG A 63 26.99 -10.82 3.58
C ARG A 63 25.95 -11.59 2.75
N ALA A 64 26.41 -12.58 1.99
CA ALA A 64 25.57 -13.42 1.12
C ALA A 64 24.52 -14.26 1.88
N ASP A 65 24.70 -14.45 3.19
CA ASP A 65 23.78 -15.16 4.07
C ASP A 65 22.85 -14.22 4.86
N ARG A 66 22.97 -12.90 4.68
CA ARG A 66 22.05 -11.95 5.31
C ARG A 66 20.64 -12.23 4.82
N GLY A 67 19.71 -12.42 5.74
CA GLY A 67 18.34 -12.79 5.37
C GLY A 67 17.98 -14.22 5.72
N LYS A 68 18.97 -15.14 5.73
CA LYS A 68 18.73 -16.58 5.76
C LYS A 68 18.63 -17.14 7.17
N PRO A 69 17.61 -17.96 7.46
CA PRO A 69 17.53 -18.71 8.71
C PRO A 69 18.74 -19.62 8.88
N ARG A 70 19.33 -19.62 10.08
CA ARG A 70 20.43 -20.53 10.45
C ARG A 70 19.96 -21.69 11.33
N VAL A 71 18.84 -21.50 12.02
CA VAL A 71 18.31 -22.42 13.02
C VAL A 71 17.47 -23.53 12.39
N LEU A 72 16.80 -23.24 11.28
CA LEU A 72 15.90 -24.14 10.56
C LEU A 72 16.02 -23.90 9.05
N GLN A 73 15.52 -24.84 8.25
CA GLN A 73 15.29 -24.58 6.83
C GLN A 73 14.26 -23.46 6.66
N GLN A 74 14.44 -22.63 5.63
CA GLN A 74 13.59 -21.45 5.42
C GLN A 74 12.11 -21.81 5.35
N ALA A 75 11.74 -22.79 4.53
CA ALA A 75 10.34 -23.21 4.35
C ALA A 75 9.68 -23.66 5.66
N GLN A 76 10.42 -24.34 6.54
CA GLN A 76 9.91 -24.75 7.85
C GLN A 76 9.66 -23.56 8.76
N LEU A 77 10.62 -22.63 8.83
CA LEU A 77 10.46 -21.43 9.65
C LEU A 77 9.34 -20.52 9.14
N GLU A 78 9.18 -20.43 7.82
CA GLU A 78 8.11 -19.69 7.16
C GLU A 78 6.75 -20.25 7.54
N ARG A 79 6.57 -21.57 7.43
CA ARG A 79 5.35 -22.25 7.89
C ARG A 79 5.07 -22.03 9.37
N TYR A 80 6.07 -22.07 10.25
CA TYR A 80 5.86 -21.76 11.67
C TYR A 80 5.50 -20.30 11.91
N CYS A 81 6.11 -19.36 11.17
CA CYS A 81 5.77 -17.95 11.26
C CYS A 81 4.34 -17.67 10.76
N GLU A 82 3.89 -18.31 9.68
CA GLU A 82 2.51 -18.23 9.20
C GLU A 82 1.51 -18.72 10.25
N LEU A 83 1.76 -19.87 10.87
CA LEU A 83 0.90 -20.39 11.93
C LEU A 83 0.86 -19.47 13.14
N ILE A 84 2.00 -18.93 13.56
CA ILE A 84 2.08 -17.95 14.65
C ILE A 84 1.32 -16.67 14.28
N ALA A 85 1.47 -16.17 13.05
CA ALA A 85 0.74 -15.00 12.58
C ALA A 85 -0.78 -15.25 12.56
N ALA A 86 -1.21 -16.42 12.07
CA ALA A 86 -2.61 -16.83 12.05
C ALA A 86 -3.19 -16.96 13.46
N LEU A 87 -2.48 -17.55 14.42
CA LEU A 87 -2.90 -17.61 15.83
C LEU A 87 -3.10 -16.20 16.40
N LYS A 88 -2.17 -15.27 16.13
CA LYS A 88 -2.29 -13.88 16.57
C LYS A 88 -3.48 -13.20 15.92
N LEU A 89 -3.69 -13.38 14.62
CA LEU A 89 -4.81 -12.79 13.90
C LEU A 89 -6.16 -13.31 14.43
N ARG A 90 -6.31 -14.63 14.59
CA ARG A 90 -7.54 -15.26 15.11
C ARG A 90 -7.89 -14.85 16.54
N THR A 91 -6.89 -14.52 17.35
CA THR A 91 -7.07 -14.07 18.74
C THR A 91 -7.15 -12.55 18.86
N THR A 92 -7.14 -11.82 17.75
CA THR A 92 -7.24 -10.35 17.76
C THR A 92 -8.67 -9.93 18.11
N ASN A 93 -8.81 -9.11 19.16
CA ASN A 93 -10.10 -8.55 19.56
C ASN A 93 -10.39 -7.19 18.89
N LYS A 94 -11.56 -6.61 19.15
CA LYS A 94 -11.97 -5.30 18.59
C LYS A 94 -11.06 -4.14 19.02
N GLN A 95 -10.34 -4.27 20.13
CA GLN A 95 -9.33 -3.30 20.59
C GLN A 95 -7.93 -3.57 20.02
N GLY A 96 -7.79 -4.51 19.08
CA GLY A 96 -6.53 -4.86 18.44
C GLY A 96 -5.56 -5.70 19.30
N ARG A 97 -5.97 -6.11 20.51
CA ARG A 97 -5.15 -6.97 21.38
C ARG A 97 -5.20 -8.41 20.90
N HIS A 98 -4.07 -9.11 20.95
CA HIS A 98 -3.93 -10.47 20.46
C HIS A 98 -2.91 -11.27 21.29
N LEU A 99 -2.79 -12.56 20.99
CA LEU A 99 -1.82 -13.44 21.64
C LEU A 99 -0.38 -12.91 21.52
N SER A 100 0.40 -13.01 22.60
CA SER A 100 1.82 -12.66 22.54
C SER A 100 2.60 -13.68 21.67
N THR A 101 3.68 -13.25 21.02
CA THR A 101 4.52 -14.16 20.22
C THR A 101 5.05 -15.33 21.08
N ARG A 102 5.41 -15.07 22.34
CA ARG A 102 5.86 -16.12 23.28
C ARG A 102 4.76 -17.17 23.49
N ARG A 103 3.55 -16.72 23.78
CA ARG A 103 2.43 -17.65 24.00
C ARG A 103 2.04 -18.41 22.74
N ALA A 104 2.15 -17.77 21.57
CA ALA A 104 1.92 -18.45 20.29
C ALA A 104 2.96 -19.56 20.02
N ILE A 105 4.24 -19.31 20.36
CA ILE A 105 5.29 -20.34 20.29
C ILE A 105 4.97 -21.49 21.24
N GLU A 106 4.64 -21.21 22.51
CA GLU A 106 4.28 -22.24 23.49
C GLU A 106 3.12 -23.11 23.00
N LEU A 107 2.07 -22.50 22.43
CA LEU A 107 0.95 -23.27 21.87
C LEU A 107 1.38 -24.20 20.73
N LEU A 108 2.20 -23.69 19.81
CA LEU A 108 2.71 -24.45 18.67
C LEU A 108 3.68 -25.57 19.09
N GLU A 109 4.44 -25.38 20.16
CA GLU A 109 5.42 -26.36 20.68
C GLU A 109 4.79 -27.40 21.62
N ASP A 110 3.86 -27.02 22.49
CA ASP A 110 3.28 -27.90 23.52
C ASP A 110 2.07 -28.68 23.03
N TYR A 111 1.22 -28.05 22.22
CA TYR A 111 -0.05 -28.63 21.78
C TYR A 111 -0.09 -28.86 20.27
N GLY A 112 0.56 -27.97 19.50
CA GLY A 112 0.46 -27.95 18.04
C GLY A 112 -0.79 -27.21 17.56
N VAL A 113 -0.89 -27.03 16.25
CA VAL A 113 -1.99 -26.34 15.57
C VAL A 113 -2.52 -27.23 14.46
N GLU A 114 -3.82 -27.51 14.49
CA GLU A 114 -4.50 -28.24 13.43
C GLU A 114 -4.60 -27.40 12.16
N THR A 115 -4.18 -27.98 11.04
CA THR A 115 -4.26 -27.38 9.70
C THR A 115 -4.98 -28.33 8.75
N GLU A 116 -5.37 -27.87 7.56
CA GLU A 116 -5.96 -28.74 6.54
C GLU A 116 -5.05 -29.91 6.14
N GLN A 117 -3.74 -29.77 6.33
CA GLN A 117 -2.72 -30.78 6.05
C GLN A 117 -2.40 -31.65 7.29
N GLY A 118 -3.15 -31.50 8.38
CA GLY A 118 -2.97 -32.18 9.65
C GLY A 118 -2.32 -31.32 10.75
N LEU A 119 -2.07 -31.95 11.90
CA LEU A 119 -1.50 -31.31 13.08
C LEU A 119 -0.04 -30.90 12.83
N VAL A 120 0.24 -29.61 12.95
CA VAL A 120 1.60 -29.07 12.89
C VAL A 120 2.09 -28.73 14.28
N ARG A 121 3.22 -29.31 14.67
CA ARG A 121 3.87 -29.05 15.96
C ARG A 121 5.32 -28.63 15.75
N ALA A 122 5.74 -27.53 16.38
CA ALA A 122 7.13 -27.09 16.33
C ALA A 122 7.97 -27.85 17.37
N PRO A 123 9.26 -28.15 17.09
CA PRO A 123 10.13 -28.74 18.09
C PRO A 123 10.40 -27.76 19.23
N LYS A 124 10.41 -28.27 20.47
CA LYS A 124 10.56 -27.45 21.67
C LYS A 124 11.89 -26.71 21.71
N GLY A 125 11.84 -25.42 22.04
CA GLY A 125 13.03 -24.60 22.31
C GLY A 125 13.80 -24.16 21.06
N ILE A 126 13.35 -24.53 19.86
CA ILE A 126 13.97 -24.07 18.61
C ILE A 126 13.52 -22.65 18.27
N LEU A 127 12.24 -22.33 18.51
CA LEU A 127 11.67 -21.03 18.16
C LEU A 127 11.88 -20.04 19.30
N THR A 128 12.76 -19.07 19.11
CA THR A 128 12.89 -17.95 20.06
C THR A 128 12.02 -16.77 19.66
N ARG A 129 11.50 -16.04 20.66
CA ARG A 129 10.68 -14.83 20.43
C ARG A 129 11.35 -13.83 19.50
N SER A 130 12.66 -13.60 19.67
CA SER A 130 13.43 -12.65 18.84
C SER A 130 13.51 -13.11 17.39
N THR A 131 13.83 -14.39 17.16
CA THR A 131 13.89 -14.98 15.81
C THR A 131 12.54 -14.87 15.12
N VAL A 132 11.47 -15.32 15.78
CA VAL A 132 10.13 -15.28 15.20
C VAL A 132 9.70 -13.84 14.89
N ASN A 133 9.93 -12.88 15.80
CA ASN A 133 9.57 -11.47 15.53
C ASN A 133 10.35 -10.86 14.36
N GLU A 134 11.63 -11.17 14.23
CA GLU A 134 12.47 -10.73 13.11
C GLU A 134 11.92 -11.25 11.78
N TYR A 135 11.62 -12.56 11.71
CA TYR A 135 11.13 -13.19 10.49
C TYR A 135 9.68 -12.83 10.15
N LEU A 136 8.80 -12.68 11.15
CA LEU A 136 7.47 -12.10 10.94
C LEU A 136 7.55 -10.71 10.31
N SER A 137 8.52 -9.90 10.72
CA SER A 137 8.69 -8.55 10.14
C SER A 137 9.29 -8.61 8.74
N ARG A 138 10.30 -9.45 8.54
CA ARG A 138 11.01 -9.60 7.27
C ARG A 138 10.10 -10.16 6.17
N TRP A 139 9.22 -11.09 6.51
CA TRP A 139 8.25 -11.69 5.58
C TRP A 139 6.89 -10.98 5.55
N LEU A 140 6.79 -9.80 6.18
CA LEU A 140 5.57 -8.99 6.21
C LEU A 140 4.33 -9.71 6.81
N LEU A 141 4.57 -10.72 7.65
CA LEU A 141 3.55 -11.49 8.38
C LEU A 141 3.22 -10.88 9.76
N ASN A 142 3.76 -9.71 10.07
CA ASN A 142 3.38 -8.99 11.29
C ASN A 142 1.97 -8.38 11.17
N GLN A 143 1.34 -8.13 12.31
CA GLN A 143 -0.07 -7.74 12.36
C GLN A 143 -0.36 -6.43 11.60
N SER A 144 0.52 -5.43 11.68
CA SER A 144 0.31 -4.15 11.00
C SER A 144 0.37 -4.27 9.48
N ARG A 145 1.14 -5.22 8.94
CA ARG A 145 1.18 -5.52 7.51
C ARG A 145 -0.04 -6.33 7.07
N LEU A 146 -0.43 -7.34 7.84
CA LEU A 146 -1.58 -8.20 7.51
C LEU A 146 -2.93 -7.45 7.53
N LEU A 147 -3.09 -6.47 8.43
CA LEU A 147 -4.30 -5.65 8.53
C LEU A 147 -4.31 -4.45 7.59
N ARG A 148 -3.24 -4.22 6.83
CA ARG A 148 -3.16 -3.06 5.95
C ARG A 148 -4.12 -3.27 4.79
N GLN A 149 -5.09 -2.36 4.65
CA GLN A 149 -5.95 -2.32 3.49
C GLN A 149 -5.11 -2.14 2.21
N PRO A 150 -5.49 -2.77 1.08
CA PRO A 150 -4.83 -2.54 -0.18
C PRO A 150 -4.88 -1.04 -0.54
N PRO A 151 -3.89 -0.54 -1.29
CA PRO A 151 -3.93 0.85 -1.75
C PRO A 151 -5.23 1.09 -2.53
N ALA A 152 -5.92 2.18 -2.21
CA ALA A 152 -7.14 2.56 -2.91
C ALA A 152 -6.80 2.82 -4.38
N VAL A 153 -7.27 1.95 -5.27
CA VAL A 153 -7.29 2.22 -6.70
C VAL A 153 -8.47 3.16 -6.94
N ARG A 154 -8.20 4.37 -7.44
CA ARG A 154 -9.28 5.27 -7.84
C ARG A 154 -10.00 4.64 -9.02
N PHE A 155 -11.23 4.21 -8.82
CA PHE A 155 -12.13 3.93 -9.92
C PHE A 155 -12.34 5.24 -10.67
N GLN A 156 -12.01 5.26 -11.96
CA GLN A 156 -12.29 6.38 -12.85
C GLN A 156 -12.84 5.84 -14.17
N ALA A 157 -13.88 6.46 -14.69
CA ALA A 157 -14.43 6.22 -16.02
C ALA A 157 -13.38 6.45 -17.12
N GLU A 158 -13.48 5.72 -18.23
CA GLU A 158 -12.56 5.86 -19.36
C GLU A 158 -12.89 7.11 -20.19
N HIS A 159 -14.19 7.33 -20.48
CA HIS A 159 -14.69 8.46 -21.23
C HIS A 159 -15.72 9.28 -20.45
N SER A 160 -15.90 10.54 -20.86
CA SER A 160 -17.00 11.38 -20.38
C SER A 160 -18.33 10.76 -20.75
N ASN A 161 -19.30 10.90 -19.86
CA ASN A 161 -20.62 10.30 -19.93
C ASN A 161 -20.62 8.76 -19.79
N ASP A 162 -19.51 8.14 -19.37
CA ASP A 162 -19.52 6.71 -19.02
C ASP A 162 -20.10 6.49 -17.63
N CYS A 163 -19.68 7.29 -16.63
CA CYS A 163 -20.13 7.14 -15.24
C CYS A 163 -20.51 8.50 -14.66
N TRP A 164 -21.74 8.57 -14.15
CA TRP A 164 -22.25 9.72 -13.42
C TRP A 164 -22.39 9.37 -11.94
N GLN A 165 -21.76 10.13 -11.05
CA GLN A 165 -21.96 10.00 -9.60
C GLN A 165 -23.15 10.86 -9.19
N PHE A 166 -24.22 10.24 -8.68
CA PHE A 166 -25.45 10.90 -8.25
C PHE A 166 -25.54 10.90 -6.72
N ASP A 167 -25.70 12.09 -6.14
CA ASP A 167 -25.71 12.29 -4.69
C ASP A 167 -26.76 13.34 -4.27
N LEU A 168 -27.29 13.16 -3.06
CA LEU A 168 -28.31 14.00 -2.45
C LEU A 168 -27.83 14.50 -1.10
N SER A 169 -27.69 15.82 -0.94
CA SER A 169 -27.22 16.41 0.32
C SER A 169 -28.20 17.46 0.85
N PRO A 170 -28.57 17.44 2.14
CA PRO A 170 -29.35 18.51 2.75
C PRO A 170 -28.56 19.82 2.73
N SER A 171 -29.27 20.93 2.56
CA SER A 171 -28.67 22.27 2.61
C SER A 171 -28.73 22.83 4.03
N ASP A 172 -27.61 22.86 4.72
CA ASP A 172 -27.49 23.44 6.07
C ASP A 172 -27.51 24.97 6.10
N LEU A 173 -27.27 25.62 4.94
CA LEU A 173 -27.03 27.07 4.85
C LEU A 173 -28.18 27.86 4.23
N LYS A 174 -29.18 27.19 3.66
CA LYS A 174 -30.31 27.83 2.97
C LYS A 174 -31.62 27.20 3.42
N HIS A 175 -32.40 27.97 4.16
CA HIS A 175 -33.81 27.69 4.40
C HIS A 175 -34.63 28.57 3.45
N ILE A 176 -35.65 27.99 2.81
CA ILE A 176 -36.64 28.78 2.09
C ILE A 176 -37.77 29.06 3.08
N GLU A 177 -38.17 30.32 3.22
CA GLU A 177 -39.38 30.68 3.97
C GLU A 177 -40.56 29.92 3.37
N LYS A 178 -41.26 29.14 4.22
CA LYS A 178 -42.26 28.13 3.88
C LYS A 178 -43.03 28.46 2.58
N PRO A 179 -42.65 27.87 1.43
CA PRO A 179 -43.35 28.08 0.18
C PRO A 179 -44.84 27.72 0.29
N GLU A 180 -45.71 28.46 -0.42
CA GLU A 180 -47.17 28.29 -0.31
C GLU A 180 -47.68 26.91 -0.73
N TRP A 181 -46.91 26.17 -1.52
CA TRP A 181 -47.23 24.82 -2.00
C TRP A 181 -46.85 23.69 -1.01
N ILE A 182 -46.39 24.04 0.19
CA ILE A 182 -46.01 23.09 1.24
C ILE A 182 -47.21 22.69 2.06
N ASP A 183 -47.55 21.41 1.96
CA ASP A 183 -48.57 20.76 2.77
C ASP A 183 -48.18 20.80 4.27
N PRO A 184 -48.90 21.57 5.10
CA PRO A 184 -48.60 21.71 6.52
C PRO A 184 -48.85 20.41 7.29
N SER A 185 -49.57 19.43 6.74
CA SER A 185 -49.82 18.15 7.39
C SER A 185 -48.63 17.17 7.31
N LYS A 186 -47.68 17.42 6.40
CA LYS A 186 -46.52 16.54 6.14
C LYS A 186 -45.23 16.95 6.86
N GLY A 187 -45.29 17.99 7.70
CA GLY A 187 -44.14 18.53 8.43
C GLY A 187 -43.37 19.60 7.66
N GLU A 188 -42.16 19.92 8.12
CA GLU A 188 -41.28 20.88 7.44
C GLU A 188 -40.50 20.21 6.29
N PRO A 189 -40.44 20.82 5.11
CA PRO A 189 -39.62 20.32 4.01
C PRO A 189 -38.13 20.43 4.37
N THR A 190 -37.30 19.63 3.70
CA THR A 190 -35.86 19.85 3.65
C THR A 190 -35.49 20.40 2.28
N LEU A 191 -34.75 21.51 2.24
CA LEU A 191 -34.09 21.94 1.01
C LEU A 191 -32.90 21.01 0.75
N MET A 192 -32.99 20.22 -0.31
CA MET A 192 -31.97 19.25 -0.70
C MET A 192 -31.29 19.72 -1.99
N LEU A 193 -29.97 19.61 -2.04
CA LEU A 193 -29.19 19.75 -3.26
C LEU A 193 -29.09 18.38 -3.93
N PHE A 194 -29.66 18.28 -5.12
CA PHE A 194 -29.53 17.13 -6.00
C PHE A 194 -28.34 17.40 -6.91
N SER A 195 -27.39 16.48 -6.98
CA SER A 195 -26.18 16.67 -7.76
C SER A 195 -25.82 15.43 -8.57
N VAL A 196 -25.39 15.64 -9.80
CA VAL A 196 -24.73 14.61 -10.59
C VAL A 196 -23.41 15.14 -11.12
N VAL A 197 -22.37 14.33 -11.03
CA VAL A 197 -21.02 14.67 -11.49
C VAL A 197 -20.55 13.61 -12.47
N ASP A 198 -20.13 14.02 -13.65
CA ASP A 198 -19.45 13.12 -14.59
C ASP A 198 -18.06 12.76 -14.04
N ASP A 199 -17.82 11.47 -13.84
CA ASP A 199 -16.62 10.98 -13.17
C ASP A 199 -15.32 11.28 -13.95
N ARG A 200 -15.39 11.30 -15.29
CA ARG A 200 -14.21 11.52 -16.15
C ARG A 200 -13.85 13.00 -16.30
N SER A 201 -14.84 13.85 -16.54
CA SER A 201 -14.65 15.29 -16.81
C SER A 201 -14.74 16.16 -15.56
N GLY A 202 -15.40 15.69 -14.51
CA GLY A 202 -15.71 16.46 -13.31
C GLY A 202 -16.82 17.51 -13.50
N VAL A 203 -17.47 17.56 -14.67
CA VAL A 203 -18.59 18.49 -14.90
C VAL A 203 -19.77 18.09 -14.02
N ALA A 204 -20.34 19.05 -13.32
CA ALA A 204 -21.45 18.85 -12.41
C ALA A 204 -22.74 19.50 -12.92
N TYR A 205 -23.87 18.84 -12.69
CA TYR A 205 -25.21 19.42 -12.80
C TYR A 205 -25.90 19.34 -11.44
N GLN A 206 -26.49 20.45 -11.02
CA GLN A 206 -27.00 20.61 -9.67
C GLN A 206 -28.33 21.37 -9.67
N GLU A 207 -29.29 20.92 -8.87
CA GLU A 207 -30.58 21.58 -8.67
C GLU A 207 -30.95 21.54 -7.18
N TYR A 208 -31.57 22.63 -6.70
CA TYR A 208 -32.18 22.65 -5.38
C TYR A 208 -33.65 22.22 -5.47
N HIS A 209 -34.05 21.30 -4.60
CA HIS A 209 -35.43 20.83 -4.48
C HIS A 209 -35.87 20.88 -3.01
N CYS A 210 -37.06 21.42 -2.75
CA CYS A 210 -37.71 21.26 -1.44
C CYS A 210 -38.47 19.94 -1.43
N VAL A 211 -38.08 19.03 -0.55
CA VAL A 211 -38.63 17.66 -0.48
C VAL A 211 -38.97 17.24 0.94
N TYR A 212 -39.93 16.34 1.08
CA TYR A 212 -40.25 15.67 2.35
C TYR A 212 -39.41 14.40 2.48
N GLY A 213 -38.10 14.59 2.69
CA GLY A 213 -37.09 13.52 2.66
C GLY A 213 -36.68 13.12 1.24
N GLU A 214 -35.94 12.02 1.11
CA GLU A 214 -35.48 11.51 -0.19
C GLU A 214 -36.63 10.90 -1.00
N ASP A 215 -37.22 11.70 -1.88
CA ASP A 215 -38.30 11.30 -2.77
C ASP A 215 -37.77 10.81 -4.14
N ALA A 216 -38.24 9.63 -4.56
CA ALA A 216 -37.80 9.00 -5.81
C ALA A 216 -38.36 9.69 -7.05
N GLU A 217 -39.55 10.29 -6.98
CA GLU A 217 -40.13 11.01 -8.12
C GLU A 217 -39.29 12.25 -8.43
N THR A 218 -38.96 13.03 -7.40
CA THR A 218 -38.08 14.20 -7.52
C THR A 218 -36.69 13.81 -8.03
N ALA A 219 -36.11 12.71 -7.53
CA ALA A 219 -34.83 12.18 -8.02
C ALA A 219 -34.87 11.80 -9.51
N LEU A 220 -35.94 11.14 -9.96
CA LEU A 220 -36.13 10.79 -11.37
C LEU A 220 -36.30 12.02 -12.24
N ARG A 221 -37.06 13.01 -11.78
CA ARG A 221 -37.25 14.28 -12.49
C ARG A 221 -35.94 15.06 -12.61
N PHE A 222 -35.15 15.11 -11.55
CA PHE A 222 -33.80 15.68 -11.57
C PHE A 222 -32.91 14.98 -12.62
N LEU A 223 -32.87 13.65 -12.61
CA LEU A 223 -32.05 12.89 -13.58
C LEU A 223 -32.53 13.09 -15.02
N PHE A 224 -33.84 13.19 -15.24
CA PHE A 224 -34.39 13.54 -16.55
C PHE A 224 -33.90 14.91 -17.02
N ASN A 225 -33.96 15.93 -16.16
CA ASN A 225 -33.44 17.27 -16.47
C ASN A 225 -31.93 17.23 -16.73
N ALA A 226 -31.18 16.44 -15.96
CA ALA A 226 -29.74 16.26 -16.13
C ALA A 226 -29.39 15.63 -17.48
N MET A 227 -30.20 14.70 -17.98
CA MET A 227 -30.02 14.06 -19.29
C MET A 227 -30.57 14.89 -20.46
N ALA A 228 -31.51 15.80 -20.20
CA ALA A 228 -32.11 16.65 -21.23
C ALA A 228 -31.13 17.71 -21.76
N PRO A 229 -31.31 18.19 -23.00
CA PRO A 229 -30.56 19.34 -23.50
C PRO A 229 -30.73 20.56 -22.61
N LYS A 230 -29.62 21.23 -22.32
CA LYS A 230 -29.60 22.40 -21.45
C LYS A 230 -29.98 23.64 -22.25
N ALA A 231 -30.62 24.61 -21.60
CA ALA A 231 -31.06 25.83 -22.24
C ALA A 231 -29.88 26.66 -22.78
N ASP A 232 -28.73 26.59 -22.09
CA ASP A 232 -27.48 27.14 -22.56
C ASP A 232 -26.78 26.14 -23.50
N PRO A 233 -26.65 26.45 -24.81
CA PRO A 233 -26.01 25.55 -25.78
C PRO A 233 -24.51 25.33 -25.51
N THR A 234 -23.88 26.19 -24.71
CA THR A 234 -22.46 26.06 -24.33
C THR A 234 -22.26 25.03 -23.22
N PHE A 235 -23.32 24.72 -22.47
CA PHE A 235 -23.29 23.70 -21.42
C PHE A 235 -23.66 22.33 -21.98
N LEU A 236 -22.63 21.61 -22.43
CA LEU A 236 -22.75 20.32 -23.13
C LEU A 236 -23.17 19.12 -22.25
N PHE A 237 -23.52 19.36 -20.99
CA PHE A 237 -23.88 18.29 -20.05
C PHE A 237 -25.31 17.78 -20.33
N GLN A 238 -25.40 16.70 -21.10
CA GLN A 238 -26.65 16.08 -21.52
C GLN A 238 -26.41 14.64 -21.99
N GLY A 239 -27.48 13.94 -22.33
CA GLY A 239 -27.43 12.56 -22.79
C GLY A 239 -27.51 11.57 -21.63
N ARG A 240 -27.62 10.29 -21.99
CA ARG A 240 -27.73 9.19 -21.01
C ARG A 240 -26.35 8.64 -20.69
N PRO A 241 -25.93 8.55 -19.42
CA PRO A 241 -24.65 7.93 -19.08
C PRO A 241 -24.73 6.40 -19.22
N LYS A 242 -23.58 5.73 -19.40
CA LYS A 242 -23.55 4.25 -19.42
C LYS A 242 -23.91 3.66 -18.05
N MET A 243 -23.50 4.32 -16.97
CA MET A 243 -23.88 3.96 -15.60
C MET A 243 -24.08 5.18 -14.71
N ILE A 244 -24.95 5.03 -13.72
CA ILE A 244 -25.10 5.95 -12.60
C ILE A 244 -24.60 5.23 -11.36
N TYR A 245 -23.65 5.85 -10.68
CA TYR A 245 -23.16 5.42 -9.37
C TYR A 245 -23.85 6.24 -8.29
N LEU A 246 -24.44 5.56 -7.32
CA LEU A 246 -25.14 6.15 -6.18
C LEU A 246 -25.01 5.22 -4.98
N ASP A 247 -25.20 5.77 -3.78
CA ASP A 247 -25.25 4.96 -2.58
C ASP A 247 -26.52 4.09 -2.50
N ASN A 248 -26.58 3.16 -1.55
CA ASN A 248 -27.78 2.35 -1.34
C ASN A 248 -28.79 3.07 -0.43
N GLY A 249 -28.96 4.37 -0.65
CA GLY A 249 -29.88 5.24 0.07
C GLY A 249 -31.36 4.93 -0.18
N PRO A 250 -32.28 5.59 0.54
CA PRO A 250 -33.72 5.46 0.37
C PRO A 250 -34.21 5.49 -1.09
N VAL A 251 -33.71 6.41 -1.93
CA VAL A 251 -34.10 6.49 -3.36
C VAL A 251 -33.70 5.24 -4.14
N ALA A 252 -32.46 4.76 -3.99
CA ALA A 252 -31.95 3.57 -4.68
C ALA A 252 -32.77 2.30 -4.37
N LYS A 253 -33.40 2.25 -3.19
CA LYS A 253 -34.25 1.14 -2.73
C LYS A 253 -35.68 1.21 -3.26
N ARG A 254 -36.15 2.34 -3.80
CA ARG A 254 -37.52 2.46 -4.31
C ARG A 254 -37.70 1.68 -5.61
N ARG A 255 -38.77 0.88 -5.66
CA ARG A 255 -39.09 0.03 -6.82
C ARG A 255 -39.31 0.83 -8.11
N VAL A 256 -39.94 2.01 -8.03
CA VAL A 256 -40.16 2.90 -9.18
C VAL A 256 -38.83 3.35 -9.77
N PHE A 257 -37.90 3.81 -8.93
CA PHE A 257 -36.56 4.20 -9.34
C PHE A 257 -35.82 3.04 -10.02
N GLN A 258 -35.80 1.86 -9.40
CA GLN A 258 -35.16 0.67 -9.96
C GLN A 258 -35.76 0.25 -11.31
N ASN A 259 -37.09 0.34 -11.47
CA ASN A 259 -37.76 -0.01 -12.72
C ASN A 259 -37.36 0.94 -13.85
N VAL A 260 -37.35 2.25 -13.60
CA VAL A 260 -36.94 3.26 -14.59
C VAL A 260 -35.46 3.07 -14.95
N MET A 261 -34.59 2.87 -13.97
CA MET A 261 -33.16 2.63 -14.21
C MET A 261 -32.87 1.32 -14.95
N ARG A 262 -33.75 0.32 -14.85
CA ARG A 262 -33.66 -0.91 -15.67
C ARG A 262 -34.16 -0.69 -17.09
N GLY A 263 -35.28 0.01 -17.26
CA GLY A 263 -35.83 0.36 -18.58
C GLY A 263 -34.91 1.27 -19.38
N ALA A 264 -34.12 2.11 -18.71
CA ALA A 264 -33.13 2.97 -19.33
C ALA A 264 -31.86 2.26 -19.83
N ARG A 265 -31.71 0.93 -19.68
CA ARG A 265 -30.53 0.16 -20.12
C ARG A 265 -30.60 -0.36 -21.56
N HIS A 266 -31.69 -0.11 -22.28
CA HIS A 266 -31.84 -0.42 -23.71
C HIS A 266 -31.66 0.83 -24.57
#